data_AF-A0A2A5AWD3-F1
#
_entry.id   AF-A0A2A5AWD3-F1
#
_cell.length_a   1.000
_cell.length_b   1.000
_cell.length_c   1.000
_cell.angle_alpha   90.00
_cell.angle_beta   90.00
_cell.angle_gamma   90.00
#
_symmetry.space_group_name_H-M   'P 1'
#
loop_
_entity.id
_entity.type
_entity.pdbx_description
1 polymer ?
#
loop_
_entity_poly.entity_id
_entity_poly.type
_entity_poly.pdbx_seq_one_letter_code
_entity_poly.pdbx_strand_id
1 'polypeptide(L)'
;SLAEVNSVSIRSQVDPNAILITEIDIVFVYTKEIGDSFPSSKSAWYSGKQSLIQKAGDDVEIVNVFIPQGFDSENARLPTRKHEAVKVFIIAYHDDPEVAPIDVTEMVDVFIEIDAFGIFISSKQ
;
A
#
# COMPACT_ATOMS: atom_id res chain seq x y z
N SER A 1 -0.28 -11.17 -15.07
CA SER A 1 -0.55 -9.86 -15.70
C SER A 1 0.44 -8.86 -15.15
N LEU A 2 0.71 -7.78 -15.87
CA LEU A 2 1.43 -6.62 -15.32
C LEU A 2 0.42 -5.71 -14.60
N ALA A 3 0.91 -4.82 -13.75
CA ALA A 3 0.10 -3.91 -12.97
C ALA A 3 -0.58 -2.82 -13.83
N GLU A 4 -1.86 -2.60 -13.58
CA GLU A 4 -2.67 -1.57 -14.26
C GLU A 4 -2.71 -0.24 -13.49
N VAL A 5 -2.11 -0.19 -12.29
CA VAL A 5 -2.16 0.96 -11.38
C VAL A 5 -1.57 2.22 -12.02
N ASN A 6 -2.44 3.17 -12.30
CA ASN A 6 -2.13 4.50 -12.84
C ASN A 6 -2.03 5.54 -11.72
N SER A 7 -2.93 5.47 -10.74
CA SER A 7 -3.01 6.43 -9.65
C SER A 7 -3.36 5.74 -8.33
N VAL A 8 -2.89 6.36 -7.24
CA VAL A 8 -3.31 6.02 -5.88
C VAL A 8 -3.65 7.32 -5.17
N SER A 9 -4.92 7.52 -4.90
CA SER A 9 -5.46 8.64 -4.14
C SER A 9 -5.87 8.18 -2.75
N ILE A 10 -5.55 8.97 -1.74
CA ILE A 10 -5.78 8.65 -0.33
C ILE A 10 -6.62 9.75 0.29
N ARG A 11 -7.60 9.38 1.12
CA ARG A 11 -8.44 10.29 1.89
C ARG A 11 -8.58 9.80 3.33
N SER A 12 -8.40 10.68 4.31
CA SER A 12 -8.74 10.38 5.71
C SER A 12 -10.08 11.03 6.08
N GLN A 13 -10.95 10.27 6.73
CA GLN A 13 -12.20 10.75 7.32
C GLN A 13 -12.19 10.74 8.85
N VAL A 14 -11.03 10.51 9.48
CA VAL A 14 -10.92 10.40 10.94
C VAL A 14 -11.01 11.79 11.59
N ASP A 15 -11.56 11.83 12.82
CA ASP A 15 -11.68 13.04 13.65
C ASP A 15 -10.37 13.84 13.68
N PRO A 16 -10.36 15.12 13.27
CA PRO A 16 -9.19 15.99 13.31
C PRO A 16 -8.56 16.13 14.71
N ASN A 17 -9.29 15.78 15.77
CA ASN A 17 -8.81 15.81 17.16
C ASN A 17 -8.03 14.54 17.55
N ALA A 18 -7.99 13.51 16.70
CA ALA A 18 -7.18 12.31 16.92
C ALA A 18 -5.70 12.57 16.57
N ILE A 19 -4.77 12.27 17.48
CA ILE A 19 -3.32 12.50 17.30
C ILE A 19 -2.66 11.30 16.61
N LEU A 20 -3.33 10.69 15.63
CA LEU A 20 -2.82 9.50 14.96
C LEU A 20 -2.22 9.84 13.59
N ILE A 21 -1.25 9.06 13.14
CA ILE A 21 -0.68 9.14 11.79
C ILE A 21 -0.76 7.73 11.22
N THR A 22 -1.37 7.58 10.06
CA THR A 22 -1.43 6.30 9.36
C THR A 22 -0.26 6.21 8.38
N GLU A 23 0.59 5.20 8.55
CA GLU A 23 1.56 4.80 7.53
C GLU A 23 0.89 3.88 6.52
N ILE A 24 1.04 4.19 5.23
CA ILE A 24 0.63 3.34 4.11
C ILE A 24 1.86 2.99 3.29
N ASP A 25 2.10 1.71 3.11
CA ASP A 25 3.05 1.16 2.16
C ASP A 25 2.32 0.72 0.89
N ILE A 26 2.72 1.30 -0.24
CA ILE A 26 2.32 0.82 -1.57
C ILE A 26 3.55 0.14 -2.17
N VAL A 27 3.48 -1.19 -2.29
CA VAL A 27 4.61 -2.04 -2.63
C VAL A 27 4.47 -2.53 -4.06
N PHE A 28 5.39 -2.10 -4.92
CA PHE A 28 5.52 -2.57 -6.30
C PHE A 28 6.53 -3.71 -6.33
N VAL A 29 6.09 -4.88 -6.79
CA VAL A 29 6.92 -6.09 -6.89
C VAL A 29 7.11 -6.42 -8.35
N TYR A 30 8.36 -6.56 -8.80
CA TYR A 30 8.71 -6.73 -10.21
C TYR A 30 9.01 -8.19 -10.59
N THR A 31 9.12 -9.10 -9.62
CA THR A 31 9.38 -10.53 -9.88
C THR A 31 8.29 -11.42 -9.30
N LYS A 32 7.98 -12.50 -10.03
CA LYS A 32 6.97 -13.47 -9.61
C LYS A 32 7.36 -14.17 -8.31
N GLU A 33 8.65 -14.47 -8.12
CA GLU A 33 9.16 -15.14 -6.92
C GLU A 33 8.82 -14.38 -5.63
N ILE A 34 9.05 -13.05 -5.62
CA ILE A 34 8.71 -12.20 -4.48
C ILE A 34 7.20 -12.05 -4.35
N GLY A 35 6.48 -11.92 -5.47
CA GLY A 35 5.02 -11.81 -5.46
C GLY A 35 4.33 -13.05 -4.87
N ASP A 36 4.82 -14.25 -5.19
CA ASP A 36 4.27 -15.52 -4.71
C ASP A 36 4.64 -15.82 -3.25
N SER A 37 5.73 -15.22 -2.75
CA SER A 37 6.21 -15.37 -1.37
C SER A 37 5.96 -14.14 -0.49
N PHE A 38 5.13 -13.21 -0.97
CA PHE A 38 4.86 -11.97 -0.27
C PHE A 38 4.23 -12.23 1.11
N PRO A 39 4.56 -11.43 2.15
CA PRO A 39 4.00 -11.64 3.48
C PRO A 39 2.47 -11.71 3.49
N SER A 40 1.92 -12.71 4.17
CA SER A 40 0.48 -12.97 4.21
C SER A 40 -0.27 -12.13 5.25
N SER A 41 0.43 -11.34 6.07
CA SER A 41 -0.15 -10.47 7.10
C SER A 41 0.63 -9.16 7.25
N LYS A 42 -0.01 -8.13 7.82
CA LYS A 42 0.65 -6.85 8.14
C LYS A 42 1.76 -7.03 9.17
N SER A 43 1.53 -7.86 10.19
CA SER A 43 2.53 -8.20 11.20
C SER A 43 3.79 -8.81 10.56
N ALA A 44 3.62 -9.74 9.63
CA ALA A 44 4.72 -10.34 8.87
C ALA A 44 5.43 -9.32 7.96
N TRP A 45 4.65 -8.44 7.30
CA TRP A 45 5.21 -7.36 6.50
C TRP A 45 6.08 -6.41 7.34
N TYR A 46 5.55 -5.80 8.39
CA TYR A 46 6.28 -4.79 9.16
C TYR A 46 7.47 -5.37 9.94
N SER A 47 7.38 -6.61 10.42
CA SER A 47 8.52 -7.29 11.06
C SER A 47 9.61 -7.70 10.07
N GLY A 48 9.24 -7.99 8.81
CA GLY A 48 10.15 -8.45 7.75
C GLY A 48 10.62 -7.37 6.77
N LYS A 49 9.98 -6.18 6.76
CA LYS A 49 10.13 -5.12 5.74
C LYS A 49 11.58 -4.84 5.38
N GLN A 50 12.42 -4.57 6.38
CA GLN A 50 13.84 -4.28 6.17
C GLN A 50 14.62 -5.46 5.56
N SER A 51 14.36 -6.69 6.02
CA SER A 51 15.04 -7.87 5.47
C SER A 51 14.61 -8.16 4.03
N LEU A 52 13.32 -7.97 3.73
CA LEU A 52 12.78 -8.13 2.39
C LEU A 52 13.39 -7.11 1.43
N ILE A 53 13.40 -5.83 1.78
CA ILE A 53 13.99 -4.75 0.95
C ILE A 53 15.47 -5.04 0.67
N GLN A 54 16.24 -5.43 1.69
CA GLN A 54 17.67 -5.72 1.52
C GLN A 54 17.94 -6.91 0.58
N LYS A 55 17.06 -7.92 0.60
CA LYS A 55 17.19 -9.10 -0.26
C LYS A 55 16.67 -8.87 -1.68
N ALA A 56 15.58 -8.12 -1.80
CA ALA A 56 14.90 -7.87 -3.07
C ALA A 56 15.66 -6.87 -3.95
N GLY A 57 16.40 -5.93 -3.37
CA GLY A 57 17.10 -4.90 -4.13
C GLY A 57 16.13 -4.15 -5.05
N ASP A 58 16.42 -4.11 -6.35
CA ASP A 58 15.61 -3.43 -7.35
C ASP A 58 14.36 -4.22 -7.77
N ASP A 59 14.10 -5.41 -7.22
CA ASP A 59 12.89 -6.19 -7.52
C ASP A 59 11.67 -5.75 -6.70
N VAL A 60 11.85 -4.83 -5.75
CA VAL A 60 10.79 -4.22 -4.95
C VAL A 60 11.02 -2.72 -4.81
N GLU A 61 9.95 -1.94 -5.01
CA GLU A 61 9.92 -0.52 -4.63
C GLU A 61 8.74 -0.24 -3.71
N ILE A 62 8.95 0.64 -2.73
CA ILE A 62 7.92 0.97 -1.74
C ILE A 62 7.70 2.47 -1.75
N VAL A 63 6.46 2.87 -2.05
CA VAL A 63 6.00 4.24 -1.80
C VAL A 63 5.41 4.27 -0.41
N ASN A 64 6.10 4.97 0.50
CA ASN A 64 5.66 5.16 1.88
C ASN A 64 4.89 6.49 1.93
N VAL A 65 3.65 6.46 2.40
CA VAL A 65 2.81 7.64 2.57
C VAL A 65 2.41 7.76 4.04
N PHE A 66 2.60 8.94 4.62
CA PHE A 66 2.21 9.23 6.00
C PHE A 66 1.04 10.18 5.98
N ILE A 67 -0.14 9.71 6.41
CA ILE A 67 -1.38 10.49 6.40
C ILE A 67 -1.69 10.94 7.83
N PRO A 68 -1.57 12.24 8.15
CA PRO A 68 -2.12 12.79 9.38
C PRO A 68 -3.66 12.66 9.38
N GLN A 69 -4.27 12.46 10.55
CA GLN A 69 -5.73 12.54 10.63
C GLN A 69 -6.25 13.95 10.32
N GLY A 70 -7.43 14.03 9.72
CA GLY A 70 -8.05 15.30 9.30
C GLY A 70 -7.47 15.92 8.02
N PHE A 71 -6.66 15.19 7.24
CA PHE A 71 -6.21 15.62 5.91
C PHE A 71 -7.21 15.22 4.82
N ASP A 72 -7.57 16.19 3.96
CA ASP A 72 -8.62 16.01 2.95
C ASP A 72 -8.28 14.99 1.86
N SER A 73 -7.04 15.01 1.34
CA SER A 73 -6.57 14.04 0.36
C SER A 73 -5.07 14.14 0.05
N GLU A 74 -4.43 13.01 -0.29
CA GLU A 74 -3.08 12.95 -0.86
C GLU A 74 -3.04 12.03 -2.09
N ASN A 75 -2.25 12.40 -3.10
CA ASN A 75 -1.94 11.50 -4.22
C ASN A 75 -0.52 10.97 -4.05
N ALA A 76 -0.37 9.66 -4.01
CA ALA A 76 0.93 9.02 -3.87
C ALA A 76 1.80 9.24 -5.12
N ARG A 77 3.10 9.49 -4.91
CA ARG A 77 4.07 9.56 -6.00
C ARG A 77 4.55 8.16 -6.36
N LEU A 78 3.97 7.59 -7.42
CA LEU A 78 4.27 6.22 -7.84
C LEU A 78 5.63 6.11 -8.57
N PRO A 79 6.27 4.93 -8.56
CA PRO A 79 7.49 4.70 -9.32
C PRO A 79 7.30 4.92 -10.82
N THR A 80 8.35 5.38 -11.51
CA THR A 80 8.32 5.58 -12.96
C THR A 80 7.98 4.30 -13.71
N ARG A 81 8.51 3.16 -13.24
CA ARG A 81 8.31 1.83 -13.82
C ARG A 81 7.12 1.05 -13.24
N LYS A 82 6.14 1.73 -12.63
CA LYS A 82 4.97 1.09 -11.99
C LYS A 82 4.26 0.02 -12.84
N HIS A 83 4.22 0.19 -14.16
CA HIS A 83 3.59 -0.76 -15.09
C HIS A 83 4.43 -2.01 -15.38
N GLU A 84 5.67 -2.08 -14.90
CA GLU A 84 6.51 -3.28 -14.96
C GLU A 84 6.25 -4.20 -13.77
N ALA A 85 5.55 -3.74 -12.74
CA ALA A 85 5.24 -4.55 -11.57
C ALA A 85 4.33 -5.73 -11.94
N VAL A 86 4.64 -6.90 -11.40
CA VAL A 86 3.80 -8.11 -11.51
C VAL A 86 2.79 -8.22 -10.37
N LYS A 87 3.06 -7.53 -9.25
CA LYS A 87 2.15 -7.36 -8.12
C LYS A 87 2.24 -5.95 -7.56
N VAL A 88 1.10 -5.42 -7.12
CA VAL A 88 1.03 -4.19 -6.31
C VAL A 88 0.22 -4.47 -5.06
N PHE A 89 0.82 -4.27 -3.90
CA PHE A 89 0.18 -4.48 -2.60
C PHE A 89 0.03 -3.16 -1.86
N ILE A 90 -1.08 -3.02 -1.12
CA ILE A 90 -1.27 -1.93 -0.16
C ILE A 90 -1.34 -2.50 1.25
N ILE A 91 -0.55 -1.90 2.14
CA ILE A 91 -0.51 -2.20 3.57
C ILE A 91 -0.68 -0.88 4.33
N ALA A 92 -1.57 -0.83 5.30
CA ALA A 92 -1.73 0.34 6.17
C ALA A 92 -1.62 -0.04 7.64
N TYR A 93 -0.90 0.79 8.40
CA TYR A 93 -0.68 0.64 9.84
C TYR A 93 -1.82 1.30 10.64
N HIS A 94 -3.04 0.78 10.50
CA HIS A 94 -4.23 1.39 11.15
C HIS A 94 -5.31 0.39 11.61
N ASP A 95 -5.10 -0.91 11.44
CA ASP A 95 -6.11 -1.95 11.69
C ASP A 95 -5.49 -3.24 12.23
N ASP A 96 -6.25 -4.34 12.18
CA ASP A 96 -5.85 -5.64 12.70
C ASP A 96 -4.53 -6.14 12.06
N PRO A 97 -3.49 -6.46 12.87
CA PRO A 97 -2.18 -6.86 12.37
C PRO A 97 -2.18 -8.15 11.55
N GLU A 98 -3.21 -8.98 11.67
CA GLU A 98 -3.32 -10.26 10.96
C GLU A 98 -4.02 -10.15 9.60
N VAL A 99 -4.47 -8.95 9.23
CA VAL A 99 -5.05 -8.68 7.90
C VAL A 99 -3.99 -8.89 6.81
N ALA A 100 -4.37 -9.50 5.70
CA ALA A 100 -3.46 -9.66 4.57
C ALA A 100 -3.22 -8.33 3.84
N PRO A 101 -2.02 -8.11 3.26
CA PRO A 101 -1.82 -7.06 2.27
C PRO A 101 -2.87 -7.13 1.16
N ILE A 102 -3.41 -5.99 0.76
CA ILE A 102 -4.45 -5.93 -0.27
C ILE A 102 -3.79 -5.88 -1.64
N ASP A 103 -4.04 -6.88 -2.48
CA ASP A 103 -3.57 -6.92 -3.86
C ASP A 103 -4.45 -6.01 -4.74
N VAL A 104 -3.82 -4.99 -5.34
CA VAL A 104 -4.46 -4.02 -6.22
C VAL A 104 -3.88 -4.05 -7.64
N THR A 105 -3.19 -5.13 -8.00
CA THR A 105 -2.48 -5.27 -9.29
C THR A 105 -3.37 -4.96 -10.50
N GLU A 106 -4.64 -5.37 -10.45
CA GLU A 106 -5.61 -5.22 -11.54
C GLU A 106 -6.48 -3.95 -11.39
N MET A 107 -6.16 -3.06 -10.46
CA MET A 107 -6.88 -1.80 -10.28
C MET A 107 -6.18 -0.68 -11.05
N VAL A 108 -6.94 0.06 -11.85
CA VAL A 108 -6.40 1.18 -12.64
C VAL A 108 -6.20 2.42 -11.76
N ASP A 109 -7.28 2.93 -11.18
CA ASP A 109 -7.24 4.10 -10.30
C ASP A 109 -7.66 3.69 -8.89
N VAL A 110 -6.67 3.58 -8.00
CA VAL A 110 -6.88 3.10 -6.63
C VAL A 110 -7.27 4.25 -5.72
N PHE A 111 -8.34 4.09 -4.97
CA PHE A 111 -8.78 5.00 -3.94
C PHE A 111 -8.73 4.32 -2.57
N ILE A 112 -7.95 4.92 -1.66
CA ILE A 112 -7.80 4.48 -0.27
C ILE A 112 -8.55 5.47 0.62
N GLU A 113 -9.56 4.98 1.32
CA GLU A 113 -10.24 5.71 2.38
C GLU A 113 -9.79 5.19 3.74
N ILE A 114 -9.48 6.09 4.66
CA ILE A 114 -9.10 5.77 6.04
C ILE A 114 -10.20 6.27 6.97
N ASP A 115 -10.70 5.39 7.84
CA ASP A 115 -11.67 5.74 8.86
C ASP A 115 -11.27 5.17 10.23
N ALA A 116 -12.16 5.29 11.23
CA ALA A 116 -11.89 4.81 12.59
C ALA A 116 -11.76 3.28 12.71
N PHE A 117 -12.13 2.51 11.69
CA PHE A 117 -12.14 1.05 11.68
C PHE A 117 -11.02 0.45 10.83
N GLY A 118 -10.37 1.24 9.99
CA GLY A 118 -9.23 0.79 9.20
C GLY A 118 -9.13 1.51 7.87
N ILE A 119 -8.79 0.73 6.82
CA ILE A 119 -8.73 1.23 5.45
C ILE A 119 -9.75 0.51 4.56
N PHE A 120 -10.35 1.26 3.65
CA PHE A 120 -11.18 0.77 2.57
C PHE A 120 -10.52 1.08 1.24
N ILE A 121 -10.38 0.08 0.38
CA ILE A 121 -9.76 0.23 -0.94
C ILE A 121 -10.82 -0.03 -2.00
N SER A 122 -10.88 0.87 -2.98
CA SER A 122 -11.75 0.76 -4.14
C SER A 122 -11.03 1.21 -5.41
N SER A 123 -11.62 0.94 -6.56
CA SER A 123 -11.20 1.52 -7.83
C SER A 123 -12.36 2.20 -8.54
N LYS A 124 -12.06 3.22 -9.34
CA LYS A 124 -13.01 3.68 -10.36
C LYS A 124 -12.95 2.72 -11.55
N GLN A 125 -14.11 2.20 -11.94
CA GLN A 125 -14.28 1.47 -13.21
C GLN A 125 -14.07 2.40 -14.40
#